data_AF-A0A088EZ50-F1
#
_entry.id   AF-A0A088EZ50-F1
#
_cell.length_a   1.000
_cell.length_b   1.000
_cell.length_c   1.000
_cell.angle_alpha   90.00
_cell.angle_beta   90.00
_cell.angle_gamma   90.00
#
_symmetry.space_group_name_H-M   'P 1'
#
loop_
_entity.id
_entity.type
_entity.pdbx_description
1 polymer ?
#
loop_
_entity_poly.entity_id
_entity_poly.type
_entity_poly.pdbx_seq_one_letter_code
_entity_poly.pdbx_strand_id
1 'polypeptide(L)'
;MIGNDVVDICQSRLDSNWQRKGFIQKLFTEEEQLLIANNLDTEMIIWLLWSMKEAAYKIWNRQTKIREYIPRKLVCTLLTQNSHSATGQVVCCGNIYHTKSSLSKEFLHTIAVIDFQALEHVIEIDSKSMLKYENGIPYQITEDQWRPVSVSNHGRFEKVVTIKAHEW
;
A
#
# COMPACT_ATOMS: atom_id res chain seq x y z
N MET A 1 -5.65 -0.83 -12.34
CA MET A 1 -4.53 0.01 -11.86
C MET A 1 -4.06 -0.53 -10.52
N ILE A 2 -2.76 -0.46 -10.24
CA ILE A 2 -2.13 -1.07 -9.07
C ILE A 2 -1.36 -0.01 -8.26
N GLY A 3 -1.32 -0.22 -6.94
CA GLY A 3 -0.48 0.52 -6.00
C GLY A 3 0.15 -0.47 -5.02
N ASN A 4 1.28 -0.10 -4.43
CA ASN A 4 1.87 -0.84 -3.33
C ASN A 4 2.55 0.12 -2.36
N ASP A 5 2.83 -0.35 -1.16
CA ASP A 5 3.67 0.35 -0.21
C ASP A 5 4.51 -0.66 0.59
N VAL A 6 5.75 -0.30 0.93
CA VAL A 6 6.62 -1.15 1.74
C VAL A 6 7.17 -0.34 2.90
N VAL A 7 7.11 -0.91 4.09
CA VAL A 7 7.62 -0.32 5.31
C VAL A 7 8.71 -1.23 5.89
N ASP A 8 9.98 -0.81 5.85
CA ASP A 8 11.02 -1.37 6.72
C ASP A 8 10.72 -0.99 8.18
N ILE A 9 10.46 -2.00 9.01
CA ILE A 9 10.08 -1.79 10.42
C ILE A 9 11.25 -1.13 11.18
N CYS A 10 12.48 -1.55 10.92
CA CYS A 10 13.65 -0.97 11.58
C CYS A 10 13.85 0.48 11.18
N GLN A 11 13.73 0.81 9.89
CA GLN A 11 13.86 2.18 9.41
C GLN A 11 12.72 3.07 9.93
N SER A 12 11.49 2.54 10.01
CA SER A 12 10.33 3.31 10.46
C SER A 12 10.50 3.90 11.87
N ARG A 13 11.23 3.21 12.75
CA ARG A 13 11.54 3.64 14.12
C ARG A 13 12.57 4.77 14.17
N LEU A 14 13.41 4.89 13.14
CA LEU A 14 14.36 5.98 12.98
C LEU A 14 13.67 7.19 12.36
N ASP A 15 12.84 6.96 11.35
CA ASP A 15 12.22 8.02 10.54
C ASP A 15 11.01 8.65 11.21
N SER A 16 10.35 7.94 12.12
CA SER A 16 9.07 8.36 12.70
C SER A 16 8.95 8.05 14.18
N ASN A 17 8.70 9.10 14.97
CA ASN A 17 8.19 8.96 16.33
C ASN A 17 6.66 8.87 16.29
N TRP A 18 6.11 7.68 16.03
CA TRP A 18 4.66 7.45 16.01
C TRP A 18 3.98 7.68 17.36
N GLN A 19 4.74 7.64 18.47
CA GLN A 19 4.25 7.87 19.83
C GLN A 19 4.07 9.36 20.16
N ARG A 20 4.55 10.28 19.31
CA ARG A 20 4.40 11.71 19.56
C ARG A 20 2.91 12.10 19.57
N LYS A 21 2.56 13.01 20.48
CA LYS A 21 1.20 13.55 20.59
C LYS A 21 0.71 14.08 19.23
N GLY A 22 -0.50 13.68 18.83
CA GLY A 22 -1.15 14.13 17.60
C GLY A 22 -0.78 13.33 16.34
N PHE A 23 0.18 12.41 16.39
CA PHE A 23 0.52 11.59 15.21
C PHE A 23 -0.68 10.76 14.76
N ILE A 24 -1.22 9.97 15.68
CA ILE A 24 -2.34 9.07 15.42
C ILE A 24 -3.59 9.85 14.96
N GLN A 25 -3.93 10.93 15.67
CA GLN A 25 -5.13 11.75 15.39
C GLN A 25 -5.06 12.46 14.03
N LYS A 26 -3.85 12.77 13.56
CA LYS A 26 -3.65 13.43 12.27
C LYS A 26 -3.84 12.48 11.09
N LEU A 27 -3.48 11.20 11.27
CA LEU A 27 -3.42 10.23 10.18
C LEU A 27 -4.64 9.30 10.10
N PHE A 28 -5.22 8.96 11.25
CA PHE A 28 -6.22 7.92 11.37
C PHE A 28 -7.59 8.47 11.76
N THR A 29 -8.63 7.84 11.21
CA THR A 29 -10.04 8.02 11.60
C THR A 29 -10.30 7.53 13.02
N GLU A 30 -11.45 7.85 13.61
CA GLU A 30 -11.75 7.45 14.98
C GLU A 30 -11.87 5.93 15.11
N GLU A 31 -12.43 5.26 14.10
CA GLU A 31 -12.54 3.81 14.00
C GLU A 31 -11.16 3.15 13.92
N GLU A 32 -10.25 3.70 13.10
CA GLU A 32 -8.87 3.23 13.02
C GLU A 32 -8.10 3.47 14.32
N GLN A 33 -8.36 4.59 15.02
CA GLN A 33 -7.77 4.87 16.32
C GLN A 33 -8.20 3.87 17.39
N LEU A 34 -9.49 3.49 17.40
CA LEU A 34 -10.01 2.44 18.27
C LEU A 34 -9.37 1.09 17.95
N LEU A 35 -9.17 0.77 16.66
CA LEU A 35 -8.45 -0.43 16.24
C LEU A 35 -7.00 -0.44 16.74
N ILE A 36 -6.28 0.68 16.59
CA ILE A 36 -4.90 0.85 17.07
C ILE A 36 -4.82 0.66 18.58
N ALA A 37 -5.73 1.28 19.33
CA ALA A 37 -5.72 1.25 20.80
C ALA A 37 -6.03 -0.13 21.38
N ASN A 38 -6.83 -0.94 20.70
CA ASN A 38 -7.25 -2.26 21.16
C ASN A 38 -6.35 -3.41 20.66
N ASN A 39 -5.34 -3.13 19.84
CA ASN A 39 -4.45 -4.16 19.32
C ASN A 39 -3.24 -4.40 20.23
N LEU A 40 -2.86 -5.67 20.41
CA LEU A 40 -1.69 -6.07 21.18
C LEU A 40 -0.38 -5.57 20.56
N ASP A 41 -0.32 -5.51 19.24
CA ASP A 41 0.84 -5.00 18.49
C ASP A 41 0.48 -3.66 17.82
N THR A 42 0.46 -2.62 18.66
CA THR A 42 0.11 -1.25 18.24
C THR A 42 1.01 -0.73 17.12
N GLU A 43 2.31 -0.99 17.18
CA GLU A 43 3.26 -0.54 16.15
C GLU A 43 2.95 -1.21 14.80
N MET A 44 2.76 -2.53 14.80
CA MET A 44 2.43 -3.26 13.58
C MET A 44 1.12 -2.77 12.94
N ILE A 45 0.08 -2.52 13.74
CA ILE A 45 -1.18 -2.01 13.21
C ILE A 45 -1.06 -0.59 12.66
N ILE A 46 -0.31 0.30 13.31
CA ILE A 46 -0.07 1.65 12.78
C ILE A 46 0.56 1.57 11.39
N TRP A 47 1.60 0.75 11.23
CA TRP A 47 2.29 0.62 9.95
C TRP A 47 1.47 -0.14 8.91
N LEU A 48 0.64 -1.11 9.32
CA LEU A 48 -0.30 -1.78 8.42
C LEU A 48 -1.31 -0.80 7.84
N LEU A 49 -1.99 -0.04 8.70
CA LEU A 49 -3.00 0.92 8.26
C LEU A 49 -2.38 2.04 7.42
N TRP A 50 -1.18 2.52 7.79
CA TRP A 50 -0.44 3.50 7.00
C TRP A 50 -0.10 2.97 5.61
N SER A 51 0.45 1.76 5.54
CA SER A 51 0.84 1.14 4.27
C SER A 51 -0.36 0.86 3.35
N MET A 52 -1.51 0.46 3.92
CA MET A 52 -2.77 0.37 3.19
C MET A 52 -3.18 1.71 2.57
N LYS A 53 -3.12 2.81 3.34
CA LYS A 53 -3.45 4.16 2.86
C LYS A 53 -2.52 4.59 1.73
N GLU A 54 -1.21 4.40 1.87
CA GLU A 54 -0.23 4.79 0.84
C GLU A 54 -0.39 3.97 -0.44
N ALA A 55 -0.61 2.66 -0.34
CA ALA A 55 -0.86 1.80 -1.49
C ALA A 55 -2.14 2.23 -2.25
N ALA A 56 -3.22 2.52 -1.53
CA ALA A 56 -4.46 3.03 -2.11
C ALA A 56 -4.31 4.45 -2.68
N TYR A 57 -3.59 5.33 -1.99
CA TYR A 57 -3.32 6.69 -2.43
C TYR A 57 -2.52 6.73 -3.73
N LYS A 58 -1.56 5.82 -3.94
CA LYS A 58 -0.86 5.69 -5.23
C LYS A 58 -1.85 5.42 -6.38
N ILE A 59 -2.87 4.59 -6.18
CA ILE A 59 -3.91 4.36 -7.19
C ILE A 59 -4.72 5.65 -7.39
N TRP A 60 -5.25 6.21 -6.31
CA TRP A 60 -6.07 7.42 -6.36
C TRP A 60 -5.36 8.58 -7.07
N ASN A 61 -4.11 8.86 -6.70
CA ASN A 61 -3.28 9.90 -7.32
C ASN A 61 -3.06 9.65 -8.82
N ARG A 62 -2.84 8.40 -9.25
CA ARG A 62 -2.68 8.08 -10.67
C ARG A 62 -3.96 8.30 -11.47
N GLN A 63 -5.12 8.06 -10.84
CA GLN A 63 -6.46 8.22 -11.41
C GLN A 63 -6.83 9.69 -11.56
N THR A 64 -6.62 10.48 -10.51
CA THR A 64 -7.07 11.87 -10.42
C THR A 64 -6.02 12.88 -10.90
N LYS A 65 -4.74 12.49 -10.89
CA LYS A 65 -3.57 13.38 -11.05
C LYS A 65 -3.43 14.46 -9.98
N ILE A 66 -4.24 14.40 -8.92
CA ILE A 66 -4.25 15.37 -7.83
C ILE A 66 -3.25 14.92 -6.76
N ARG A 67 -2.38 15.84 -6.34
CA ARG A 67 -1.44 15.64 -5.22
C ARG A 67 -1.97 16.35 -4.00
N GLU A 68 -2.49 15.60 -3.03
CA GLU A 68 -3.03 16.14 -1.79
C GLU A 68 -2.63 15.26 -0.60
N TYR A 69 -2.37 15.90 0.54
CA TYR A 69 -2.14 15.19 1.79
C TYR A 69 -3.48 14.90 2.48
N ILE A 70 -4.04 13.72 2.25
CA ILE A 70 -5.42 13.34 2.65
C ILE A 70 -5.51 12.03 3.46
N PRO A 71 -4.66 11.78 4.47
CA PRO A 71 -4.60 10.49 5.16
C PRO A 71 -5.92 10.09 5.83
N ARG A 72 -6.71 11.07 6.32
CA ARG A 72 -8.04 10.82 6.93
C ARG A 72 -9.16 10.60 5.91
N LYS A 73 -8.97 10.93 4.63
CA LYS A 73 -9.95 10.61 3.57
C LYS A 73 -9.79 9.18 3.06
N LEU A 74 -8.65 8.54 3.31
CA LEU A 74 -8.37 7.14 3.00
C LEU A 74 -8.75 6.31 4.23
N VAL A 75 -9.94 5.71 4.24
CA VAL A 75 -10.48 5.00 5.41
C VAL A 75 -10.24 3.51 5.27
N CYS A 76 -9.44 2.92 6.15
CA CYS A 76 -9.11 1.50 6.14
C CYS A 76 -10.17 0.65 6.85
N THR A 77 -10.37 -0.56 6.35
CA THR A 77 -11.13 -1.63 7.01
C THR A 77 -10.34 -2.92 6.87
N LEU A 78 -9.98 -3.55 7.98
CA LEU A 78 -9.37 -4.89 7.97
C LEU A 78 -10.47 -5.95 7.84
N LEU A 79 -10.31 -6.88 6.90
CA LEU A 79 -11.22 -8.00 6.67
C LEU A 79 -10.70 -9.27 7.33
N THR A 80 -9.41 -9.56 7.15
CA THR A 80 -8.74 -10.67 7.83
C THR A 80 -7.34 -10.24 8.27
N GLN A 81 -6.87 -10.80 9.38
CA GLN A 81 -5.52 -10.59 9.88
C GLN A 81 -5.04 -11.85 10.60
N ASN A 82 -3.80 -12.26 10.31
CA ASN A 82 -3.05 -13.23 11.09
C ASN A 82 -1.60 -12.72 11.27
N SER A 83 -0.73 -13.56 11.83
CA SER A 83 0.66 -13.18 12.13
C SER A 83 1.54 -12.89 10.91
N HIS A 84 1.13 -13.31 9.70
CA HIS A 84 1.93 -13.19 8.48
C HIS A 84 1.26 -12.38 7.38
N SER A 85 -0.04 -12.12 7.50
CA SER A 85 -0.79 -11.49 6.42
C SER A 85 -2.04 -10.77 6.93
N ALA A 86 -2.49 -9.79 6.16
CA ALA A 86 -3.78 -9.15 6.33
C ALA A 86 -4.45 -8.92 4.97
N THR A 87 -5.77 -8.92 4.96
CA THR A 87 -6.57 -8.42 3.83
C THR A 87 -7.49 -7.32 4.31
N GLY A 88 -7.83 -6.40 3.42
CA GLY A 88 -8.60 -5.23 3.79
C GLY A 88 -9.13 -4.47 2.60
N GLN A 89 -9.73 -3.33 2.92
CA GLN A 89 -10.20 -2.34 1.96
C GLN A 89 -9.78 -0.95 2.43
N VAL A 90 -9.57 -0.05 1.47
CA VAL A 90 -9.44 1.38 1.71
C VAL A 90 -10.49 2.10 0.88
N VAL A 91 -11.34 2.87 1.54
CA VAL A 91 -12.33 3.72 0.89
C VAL A 91 -11.79 5.14 0.78
N CYS A 92 -11.83 5.75 -0.40
CA CYS A 92 -11.43 7.14 -0.58
C CYS A 92 -12.23 7.81 -1.71
N CYS A 93 -12.89 8.92 -1.39
CA CYS A 93 -13.66 9.71 -2.36
C CYS A 93 -14.66 8.87 -3.18
N GLY A 94 -15.34 7.91 -2.53
CA GLY A 94 -16.31 7.01 -3.19
C GLY A 94 -15.71 5.81 -3.92
N ASN A 95 -14.38 5.71 -4.00
CA ASN A 95 -13.68 4.55 -4.56
C ASN A 95 -13.35 3.53 -3.47
N ILE A 96 -13.34 2.26 -3.83
CA ILE A 96 -12.91 1.15 -2.98
C ILE A 96 -11.62 0.57 -3.58
N TYR A 97 -10.61 0.39 -2.74
CA TYR A 97 -9.35 -0.26 -3.09
C TYR A 97 -9.18 -1.49 -2.21
N HIS A 98 -9.01 -2.66 -2.83
CA HIS A 98 -8.80 -3.91 -2.12
C HIS A 98 -7.31 -4.09 -1.82
N THR A 99 -7.00 -4.47 -0.59
CA THR A 99 -5.61 -4.58 -0.12
C THR A 99 -5.25 -5.98 0.36
N LYS A 100 -4.01 -6.38 0.08
CA LYS A 100 -3.37 -7.58 0.62
C LYS A 100 -2.00 -7.17 1.17
N SER A 101 -1.73 -7.54 2.41
CA SER A 101 -0.49 -7.18 3.10
C SER A 101 0.25 -8.44 3.56
N SER A 102 1.56 -8.45 3.34
CA SER A 102 2.50 -9.43 3.89
C SER A 102 3.19 -8.81 5.11
N LEU A 103 3.17 -9.52 6.23
CA LEU A 103 3.66 -9.05 7.53
C LEU A 103 4.85 -9.88 7.96
N SER A 104 5.91 -9.21 8.44
CA SER A 104 7.06 -9.85 9.05
C SER A 104 7.67 -8.92 10.12
N LYS A 105 8.66 -9.42 10.86
CA LYS A 105 9.39 -8.58 11.82
C LYS A 105 10.32 -7.56 11.14
N GLU A 106 10.66 -7.77 9.87
CA GLU A 106 11.60 -6.91 9.16
C GLU A 106 10.90 -5.85 8.30
N PHE A 107 9.85 -6.25 7.60
CA PHE A 107 9.09 -5.37 6.73
C PHE A 107 7.61 -5.71 6.72
N LEU A 108 6.84 -4.72 6.31
CA LEU A 108 5.45 -4.83 5.92
C LEU A 108 5.32 -4.41 4.46
N HIS A 109 4.62 -5.20 3.64
CA HIS A 109 4.38 -4.86 2.22
C HIS A 109 2.89 -4.97 1.92
N THR A 110 2.28 -3.87 1.51
CA THR A 110 0.88 -3.83 1.11
C THR A 110 0.76 -3.63 -0.40
N ILE A 111 -0.15 -4.36 -1.02
CA ILE A 111 -0.58 -4.20 -2.40
C ILE A 111 -2.03 -3.71 -2.36
N ALA A 112 -2.36 -2.78 -3.26
CA ALA A 112 -3.72 -2.32 -3.51
C ALA A 112 -4.09 -2.52 -4.98
N VAL A 113 -5.35 -2.89 -5.23
CA VAL A 113 -5.97 -2.98 -6.56
C VAL A 113 -7.41 -2.48 -6.52
N ILE A 114 -7.96 -2.14 -7.69
CA ILE A 114 -9.37 -1.73 -7.83
C ILE A 114 -10.29 -2.94 -7.94
N ASP A 115 -9.89 -3.95 -8.72
CA ASP A 115 -10.64 -5.20 -8.86
C ASP A 115 -10.08 -6.22 -7.88
N PHE A 116 -10.93 -6.72 -6.97
CA PHE A 116 -10.56 -7.74 -5.99
C PHE A 116 -9.89 -8.96 -6.63
N GLN A 117 -10.38 -9.43 -7.78
CA GLN A 117 -9.83 -10.62 -8.45
C GLN A 117 -8.38 -10.39 -8.91
N ALA A 118 -8.01 -9.15 -9.19
CA ALA A 118 -6.66 -8.80 -9.62
C ALA A 118 -5.59 -9.04 -8.53
N LEU A 119 -5.96 -9.15 -7.25
CA LEU A 119 -5.01 -9.44 -6.16
C LEU A 119 -4.27 -10.76 -6.38
N GLU A 120 -4.92 -11.76 -6.96
CA GLU A 120 -4.33 -13.09 -7.21
C GLU A 120 -3.41 -13.11 -8.43
N HIS A 121 -3.42 -12.04 -9.23
CA HIS A 121 -2.59 -11.89 -10.42
C HIS A 121 -1.45 -10.89 -10.23
N VAL A 122 -1.29 -10.33 -9.03
CA VAL A 122 -0.17 -9.43 -8.73
C VAL A 122 1.11 -10.23 -8.56
N ILE A 123 2.14 -9.83 -9.31
CA ILE A 123 3.49 -10.39 -9.24
C ILE A 123 4.51 -9.31 -8.89
N GLU A 124 5.55 -9.69 -8.16
CA GLU A 124 6.74 -8.88 -7.96
C GLU A 124 7.70 -9.08 -9.14
N ILE A 125 8.30 -8.00 -9.63
CA ILE A 125 9.24 -8.01 -10.75
C ILE A 125 10.57 -7.36 -10.34
N ASP A 126 11.65 -7.68 -11.03
CA ASP A 126 12.96 -7.05 -10.80
C ASP A 126 12.89 -5.56 -11.16
N SER A 127 13.45 -4.69 -10.31
CA SER A 127 13.54 -3.25 -10.58
C SER A 127 14.45 -2.92 -11.76
N LYS A 128 15.32 -3.85 -12.18
CA LYS A 128 16.10 -3.78 -13.43
C LYS A 128 15.30 -4.12 -14.69
N SER A 129 14.02 -4.47 -14.55
CA SER A 129 13.14 -4.66 -15.71
C SER A 129 13.04 -3.38 -16.53
N MET A 130 12.78 -3.52 -17.84
CA MET A 130 12.64 -2.38 -18.77
C MET A 130 11.40 -1.54 -18.43
N LEU A 131 11.55 -0.65 -17.46
CA LEU A 131 10.53 0.30 -17.04
C LEU A 131 10.59 1.56 -17.92
N LYS A 132 9.46 1.93 -18.51
CA LYS A 132 9.29 3.27 -19.09
C LYS A 132 8.39 4.11 -18.18
N TYR A 133 8.71 5.39 -18.10
CA TYR A 133 7.95 6.34 -17.30
C TYR A 133 7.11 7.21 -18.21
N GLU A 134 5.80 7.20 -17.99
CA GLU A 134 4.87 8.11 -18.65
C GLU A 134 4.19 8.97 -17.57
N ASN A 135 4.37 10.30 -17.65
CA ASN A 135 3.88 11.25 -16.65
C ASN A 135 4.27 10.89 -15.20
N GLY A 136 5.48 10.36 -15.01
CA GLY A 136 6.00 9.93 -13.70
C GLY A 136 5.44 8.61 -13.18
N ILE A 137 4.65 7.89 -13.99
CA ILE A 137 4.11 6.57 -13.64
C ILE A 137 4.95 5.51 -14.36
N PRO A 138 5.50 4.51 -13.64
CA PRO A 138 6.27 3.43 -14.25
C PRO A 138 5.34 2.42 -14.92
N TYR A 139 5.74 1.97 -16.12
CA TYR A 139 5.13 0.91 -16.89
C TYR A 139 6.17 -0.11 -17.31
N GLN A 140 5.82 -1.39 -17.23
CA GLN A 140 6.60 -2.46 -17.85
C GLN A 140 6.17 -2.60 -19.30
N ILE A 141 7.14 -2.63 -20.20
CA ILE A 141 6.90 -2.91 -21.62
C ILE A 141 7.24 -4.37 -21.88
N THR A 142 6.21 -5.11 -22.29
CA THR A 142 6.36 -6.41 -22.95
C THR A 142 6.03 -6.23 -24.42
N GLU A 143 6.47 -7.14 -25.30
CA GLU A 143 6.41 -7.02 -26.77
C GLU A 143 5.04 -6.53 -27.29
N ASP A 144 3.94 -6.83 -26.57
CA ASP A 144 2.58 -6.42 -26.97
C ASP A 144 1.79 -5.55 -25.96
N GLN A 145 2.32 -5.21 -24.78
CA GLN A 145 1.52 -4.53 -23.74
C GLN A 145 2.30 -3.60 -22.81
N TRP A 146 1.68 -2.46 -22.50
CA TRP A 146 2.06 -1.55 -21.41
C TRP A 146 1.33 -1.95 -20.14
N ARG A 147 2.07 -2.43 -19.15
CA ARG A 147 1.50 -2.86 -17.87
C ARG A 147 1.82 -1.85 -16.78
N PRO A 148 0.83 -1.35 -16.02
CA PRO A 148 1.09 -0.39 -14.95
C PRO A 148 1.90 -1.08 -13.85
N VAL A 149 3.00 -0.44 -13.46
CA VAL A 149 3.87 -0.91 -12.38
C VAL A 149 3.67 -0.02 -11.16
N SER A 150 3.81 -0.58 -9.96
CA SER A 150 3.94 0.20 -8.74
C SER A 150 5.26 -0.10 -8.07
N VAL A 151 6.01 0.96 -7.77
CA VAL A 151 7.29 0.90 -7.06
C VAL A 151 7.09 1.47 -5.67
N SER A 152 7.65 0.81 -4.67
CA SER A 152 7.79 1.34 -3.32
C SER A 152 9.16 1.02 -2.76
N ASN A 153 9.75 1.96 -2.04
CA ASN A 153 11.04 1.80 -1.40
C ASN A 153 10.98 2.43 0.01
N HIS A 154 11.52 1.72 1.00
CA HIS A 154 11.74 2.24 2.34
C HIS A 154 12.89 1.48 3.01
N GLY A 155 13.89 2.21 3.50
CA GLY A 155 15.06 1.61 4.15
C GLY A 155 15.75 0.58 3.25
N ARG A 156 15.85 -0.66 3.73
CA ARG A 156 16.51 -1.78 3.04
C ARG A 156 15.66 -2.41 1.95
N PHE A 157 14.37 -2.08 1.85
CA PHE A 157 13.42 -2.81 1.02
C PHE A 157 12.93 -1.98 -0.16
N GLU A 158 12.93 -2.61 -1.33
CA GLU A 158 12.26 -2.15 -2.53
C GLU A 158 11.28 -3.22 -3.00
N LYS A 159 10.09 -2.79 -3.41
CA LYS A 159 9.03 -3.65 -3.95
C LYS A 159 8.50 -3.07 -5.24
N VAL A 160 8.66 -3.82 -6.33
CA VAL A 160 8.15 -3.47 -7.66
C VAL A 160 7.12 -4.49 -8.08
N VAL A 161 5.87 -4.07 -8.28
CA VAL A 161 4.75 -4.98 -8.58
C VAL A 161 4.00 -4.59 -9.84
N THR A 162 3.46 -5.59 -10.52
CA THR A 162 2.58 -5.45 -11.70
C THR A 162 1.46 -6.49 -11.65
N ILE A 163 0.44 -6.35 -12.49
CA ILE A 163 -0.61 -7.35 -12.66
C ILE A 163 -0.25 -8.19 -13.89
N LYS A 164 -0.11 -9.51 -13.73
CA LYS A 164 0.14 -10.45 -14.84
C LYS A 164 -1.10 -10.50 -15.73
N ALA A 165 -0.92 -10.42 -17.05
CA ALA A 165 -2.02 -10.64 -17.99
C ALA A 165 -2.45 -12.11 -17.96
N HIS A 166 -3.74 -12.39 -18.14
CA HIS A 166 -4.20 -13.74 -18.45
C HIS A 166 -3.54 -14.23 -19.74
N GLU A 167 -2.81 -15.33 -19.66
CA GLU A 167 -2.50 -16.16 -20.82
C GLU A 167 -3.82 -16.88 -21.17
N TRP A 168 -4.42 -16.53 -22.31
CA TRP A 168 -5.57 -17.23 -22.87
C TRP A 168 -5.09 -18.39 -23.73
#